data_AF-A0AAW2W6M8-F1
#
_entry.id   AF-A0AAW2W6M8-F1
#
_cell.length_a   1.000
_cell.length_b   1.000
_cell.length_c   1.000
_cell.angle_alpha   90.00
_cell.angle_beta   90.00
_cell.angle_gamma   90.00
#
_symmetry.space_group_name_H-M   'P 1'
#
loop_
_entity.id
_entity.type
_entity.pdbx_description
1 polymer ?
#
loop_
_entity_poly.entity_id
_entity_poly.type
_entity_poly.pdbx_seq_one_letter_code
_entity_poly.pdbx_strand_id
1 'polypeptide(L)' 'MADKAVTIRTRKFMTNRLLSRKQFVIDVLHPGRPNVSKVIDVLHPGRPNVSK' A
#
# COMPACT_ATOMS: atom_id res chain seq x y z
N MET A 1 8.74 19.21 -13.42
CA MET A 1 7.70 18.22 -13.80
C MET A 1 6.96 17.87 -12.53
N ALA A 2 5.64 18.03 -12.49
CA ALA A 2 4.85 17.80 -11.27
C ALA A 2 5.04 16.37 -10.78
N ASP A 3 5.41 16.22 -9.50
CA ASP A 3 5.38 14.95 -8.78
C ASP A 3 3.91 14.48 -8.79
N LYS A 4 3.54 13.63 -9.76
CA LYS A 4 2.15 13.20 -9.93
C LYS A 4 1.77 12.33 -8.74
N ALA A 5 0.66 12.67 -8.11
CA ALA A 5 0.15 11.94 -6.96
C ALA A 5 -0.01 10.44 -7.27
N VAL A 6 0.48 9.60 -6.36
CA VAL A 6 0.22 8.15 -6.39
C VAL A 6 -1.24 7.92 -6.04
N THR A 7 -1.95 7.16 -6.88
CA THR A 7 -3.35 6.81 -6.66
C THR A 7 -3.47 5.34 -6.27
N ILE A 8 -4.13 5.07 -5.14
CA ILE A 8 -4.42 3.72 -4.69
C ILE A 8 -5.89 3.42 -4.95
N ARG A 9 -6.18 2.32 -5.64
CA ARG A 9 -7.54 1.84 -5.90
C ARG A 9 -7.72 0.47 -5.26
N THR A 10 -8.82 0.28 -4.55
CA THR A 10 -9.20 -1.02 -3.98
C THR A 10 -10.26 -1.67 -4.86
N ARG A 11 -10.13 -2.98 -5.08
CA ARG A 11 -11.09 -3.80 -5.82
C ARG A 11 -11.37 -5.10 -5.08
N LYS A 12 -12.46 -5.77 -5.45
CA LYS A 12 -12.88 -7.07 -4.89
C LYS A 12 -12.89 -7.06 -3.35
N PHE A 13 -13.55 -6.07 -2.77
CA PHE A 13 -13.64 -5.93 -1.32
C PHE A 13 -14.57 -7.01 -0.75
N MET A 14 -14.07 -7.81 0.18
CA MET A 14 -14.78 -8.90 0.83
C MET A 14 -14.56 -8.83 2.33
N THR A 15 -15.64 -8.87 3.11
CA THR A 15 -15.54 -9.00 4.56
C THR A 15 -15.56 -10.48 4.92
N ASN A 16 -14.43 -11.01 5.39
CA ASN A 16 -14.33 -12.38 5.88
C ASN A 16 -14.58 -12.40 7.38
N ARG A 17 -15.82 -12.73 7.77
CA ARG A 17 -16.25 -12.73 9.18
C ARG A 17 -15.65 -13.90 9.98
N LEU A 18 -15.32 -15.02 9.32
CA LEU A 18 -14.69 -16.17 9.98
C LEU A 18 -13.32 -15.82 10.57
N LEU A 19 -12.60 -14.92 9.90
CA LEU A 19 -11.25 -14.49 10.30
C LEU A 19 -11.22 -13.05 10.81
N SER A 20 -12.39 -12.44 11.06
CA SER A 20 -12.53 -11.07 11.55
C SER A 20 -11.71 -10.03 10.76
N ARG A 21 -11.60 -10.18 9.42
CA ARG A 21 -10.80 -9.28 8.58
C ARG A 21 -11.45 -8.96 7.24
N LYS A 22 -11.05 -7.84 6.65
CA LYS A 22 -11.42 -7.42 5.30
C LYS A 22 -10.32 -7.83 4.33
N GLN A 23 -10.69 -8.57 3.29
CA GLN A 23 -9.81 -8.96 2.19
C GLN A 23 -10.15 -8.11 0.97
N PHE A 24 -9.14 -7.68 0.23
CA PHE A 24 -9.30 -6.86 -0.96
C PHE A 24 -8.06 -6.93 -1.84
N VAL A 25 -8.22 -6.58 -3.10
CA VAL A 25 -7.13 -6.39 -4.06
C VAL A 25 -6.80 -4.91 -4.13
N ILE A 26 -5.51 -4.58 -4.19
CA ILE A 26 -5.02 -3.19 -4.28
C ILE A 26 -4.32 -3.01 -5.62
N ASP A 27 -4.69 -1.96 -6.35
CA ASP A 27 -3.95 -1.46 -7.49
C ASP A 27 -3.27 -0.14 -7.12
N VAL A 28 -1.99 -0.03 -7.45
CA VAL A 28 -1.17 1.17 -7.17
C VAL A 28 -0.79 1.82 -8.49
N LEU A 29 -1.42 2.96 -8.80
CA LEU A 29 -1.11 3.76 -9.99
C LEU A 29 -0.11 4.87 -9.61
N HIS A 30 1.10 4.79 -10.18
CA HIS A 30 2.19 5.72 -9.90
C HIS A 30 2.88 6.14 -11.21
N PRO A 31 2.37 7.17 -11.91
CA PRO A 31 2.88 7.55 -13.22
C PRO A 31 4.26 8.22 -13.12
N GLY A 32 5.24 7.71 -13.86
CA GLY A 32 6.57 8.31 -13.95
C GLY A 32 7.47 8.05 -12.74
N ARG A 33 7.05 7.19 -11.80
CA ARG A 33 7.88 6.71 -10.68
C ARG A 33 8.17 5.21 -10.86
N PRO A 34 9.32 4.71 -10.38
CA PRO A 34 9.52 3.28 -10.16
C PRO A 34 8.51 2.72 -9.14
N ASN A 35 8.52 1.40 -8.97
CA ASN A 35 7.64 0.71 -8.02
C ASN A 35 7.63 1.36 -6.62
N VAL A 36 6.44 1.48 -6.04
CA VAL A 36 6.24 1.98 -4.67
C VAL A 36 6.52 0.87 -3.67
N SER A 37 7.37 1.14 -2.68
CA SER A 37 7.66 0.21 -1.60
C SER A 37 6.44 -0.01 -0.70
N LYS A 38 6.17 -1.26 -0.32
CA LYS A 38 5.24 -1.56 0.77
C LYS A 38 5.97 -1.32 2.09
N VAL A 39 5.52 -0.33 2.86
CA VAL A 39 5.98 -0.21 4.24
C VAL A 39 5.30 -1.32 5.06
N ILE A 40 6.10 -2.20 5.66
CA ILE A 40 5.64 -3.20 6.62
C ILE A 40 5.97 -2.63 7.99
N ASP A 41 5.23 -1.62 8.43
CA ASP A 41 5.32 -1.13 9.81
C ASP A 41 4.44 -2.04 10.69
N VAL A 42 4.95 -3.25 10.94
CA VAL A 42 4.70 -3.87 12.26
C VAL A 42 5.68 -3.15 13.16
N LEU A 43 5.18 -2.29 14.06
CA LEU A 43 5.97 -1.48 15.01
C LEU A 43 7.11 -2.30 15.65
N HIS A 44 8.28 -2.30 15.01
CA HIS A 44 9.53 -2.70 15.61
C HIS A 44 10.29 -1.39 15.86
N PRO A 45 10.62 -1.08 17.12
CA PRO A 45 11.38 0.12 17.43
C PRO A 45 12.80 -0.05 16.87
N GLY A 46 13.06 0.34 15.63
CA GLY A 46 14.42 0.22 15.08
C GLY A 46 14.66 0.33 13.58
N ARG A 47 13.67 0.64 12.73
CA ARG A 47 13.97 0.87 11.29
C ARG A 47 13.53 2.26 10.83
N PRO A 48 14.35 3.29 11.04
CA PRO A 48 14.17 4.55 10.34
C PRO A 48 14.66 4.37 8.90
N ASN A 49 13.82 4.73 7.94
CA ASN A 49 14.12 4.82 6.51
C ASN A 49 14.16 3.50 5.72
N VAL A 50 13.03 3.17 5.10
CA VAL A 50 13.06 2.68 3.73
C VAL A 50 12.76 3.89 2.84
N SER A 51 13.81 4.65 2.51
CA SER A 51 13.76 5.75 1.55
C SER A 51 14.15 5.23 0.16
N LYS A 52 13.14 4.89 -0.64
CA LYS A 52 12.94 5.24 -2.07
C LYS A 52 11.81 4.42 -2.68
#